data_AF-A0A182EMR1-F1
#
_entry.id   AF-A0A182EMR1-F1
#
_cell.length_a   1.000
_cell.length_b   1.000
_cell.length_c   1.000
_cell.angle_alpha   90.00
_cell.angle_beta   90.00
_cell.angle_gamma   90.00
#
_symmetry.space_group_name_H-M   'P 1'
#
loop_
_entity.id
_entity.type
_entity.pdbx_description
1 polymer ?
#
loop_
_entity_poly.entity_id
_entity_poly.type
_entity_poly.pdbx_seq_one_letter_code
_entity_poly.pdbx_strand_id
1 'polypeptide(L)'
;EFNLKVFKPANGETVTIETPLNVCLNIPVQILDRCIDLDPTPSKRFCPFRAFLAMDKQTNQLEVITPEAAARQLGTSLHTLAFSETVEVGHINWKIFAVKLRVYDPNLQIKKDGIEMFNGEITLASVTGDPKHVEITWDEIREEWSKEIVSVLKEEIPCLQGS
;
A
#
# COMPACT_ATOMS: atom_id res chain seq x y z
N GLU A 1 30.19 -28.94 -28.85
CA GLU A 1 29.23 -28.07 -29.56
C GLU A 1 29.06 -26.79 -28.76
N PHE A 2 29.31 -25.64 -29.40
CA PHE A 2 29.21 -24.35 -28.73
C PHE A 2 27.73 -23.96 -28.68
N ASN A 3 27.21 -23.78 -27.47
CA ASN A 3 25.82 -23.44 -27.16
C ASN A 3 25.48 -21.98 -27.60
N LEU A 4 25.74 -21.67 -28.87
CA LEU A 4 25.55 -20.37 -29.50
C LEU A 4 24.17 -20.37 -30.15
N LYS A 5 23.34 -19.39 -29.79
CA LYS A 5 22.03 -19.19 -30.42
C LYS A 5 22.23 -18.73 -31.86
N VAL A 6 22.14 -19.65 -32.82
CA VAL A 6 22.23 -19.37 -34.26
C VAL A 6 20.83 -19.04 -34.80
N PHE A 7 20.61 -17.79 -35.17
CA PHE A 7 19.30 -17.30 -35.66
C PHE A 7 19.10 -17.47 -37.18
N LYS A 8 20.09 -18.02 -37.89
CA LYS A 8 20.02 -18.28 -39.34
C LYS A 8 20.84 -19.54 -39.69
N PRO A 9 20.27 -20.75 -39.59
CA PRO A 9 20.97 -21.96 -39.97
C PRO A 9 21.21 -21.97 -41.48
N ALA A 10 22.44 -22.28 -41.89
CA ALA A 10 22.77 -22.56 -43.29
C ALA A 10 22.69 -24.08 -43.47
N ASN A 11 21.75 -24.55 -44.31
CA ASN A 11 21.43 -25.94 -44.67
C ASN A 11 20.29 -26.60 -43.88
N GLY A 12 19.03 -26.33 -44.23
CA GLY A 12 17.88 -27.24 -44.00
C GLY A 12 17.58 -27.69 -42.56
N GLU A 13 18.31 -27.21 -41.56
CA GLU A 13 18.13 -27.54 -40.16
C GLU A 13 16.96 -26.76 -39.57
N THR A 14 16.04 -27.48 -38.93
CA THR A 14 14.92 -26.90 -38.19
C THR A 14 15.43 -26.43 -36.82
N VAL A 15 15.39 -25.13 -36.57
CA VAL A 15 15.67 -24.55 -35.24
C VAL A 15 14.38 -24.03 -34.62
N THR A 16 14.09 -24.45 -33.39
CA THR A 16 12.98 -23.89 -32.60
C THR A 16 13.50 -22.71 -31.80
N ILE A 17 13.08 -21.50 -32.18
CA ILE A 17 13.41 -20.28 -31.45
C ILE A 17 12.29 -20.02 -30.45
N GLU A 18 12.57 -20.20 -29.17
CA GLU A 18 11.65 -19.80 -28.10
C GLU A 18 11.57 -18.27 -28.07
N THR A 19 10.46 -17.73 -28.55
CA THR A 19 10.13 -16.30 -28.38
C THR A 19 9.55 -16.09 -26.99
N PRO A 20 10.08 -15.16 -26.18
CA PRO A 20 9.47 -14.84 -24.90
C PRO A 20 8.06 -14.30 -25.13
N LEU A 21 7.08 -14.90 -24.45
CA LEU A 21 5.71 -14.41 -24.45
C LEU A 21 5.68 -13.13 -23.62
N ASN A 22 5.79 -11.98 -24.29
CA ASN A 22 5.72 -10.67 -23.63
C ASN A 22 4.27 -10.18 -23.68
N VAL A 23 3.69 -9.89 -22.51
CA VAL A 23 2.39 -9.24 -22.40
C VAL A 23 2.63 -7.77 -22.08
N CYS A 24 2.23 -6.88 -22.99
CA CYS A 24 2.27 -5.45 -22.76
C CYS A 24 0.95 -4.99 -22.15
N LEU A 25 1.00 -4.34 -20.98
CA LEU A 25 -0.17 -3.82 -20.29
C LEU A 25 -0.06 -2.30 -20.15
N ASN A 26 -1.14 -1.62 -20.50
CA ASN A 26 -1.28 -0.20 -20.20
C ASN A 26 -1.78 -0.05 -18.76
N ILE A 27 -0.96 0.54 -17.91
CA ILE A 27 -1.27 0.72 -16.50
C ILE A 27 -1.81 2.14 -16.30
N PRO A 28 -3.06 2.31 -15.83
CA PRO A 28 -3.59 3.62 -15.45
C PRO A 28 -2.76 4.25 -14.33
N VAL A 29 -2.42 5.54 -14.48
CA VAL A 29 -1.60 6.29 -13.51
C VAL A 29 -2.20 6.27 -12.11
N GLN A 30 -3.53 6.31 -12.00
CA GLN A 30 -4.26 6.26 -10.72
C GLN A 30 -3.97 4.99 -9.91
N ILE A 31 -3.73 3.85 -10.58
CA ILE A 31 -3.41 2.59 -9.90
C ILE A 31 -1.95 2.61 -9.42
N LEU A 32 -1.06 3.24 -10.19
CA LEU A 32 0.35 3.44 -9.79
C LEU A 32 0.44 4.35 -8.56
N ASP A 33 -0.24 5.50 -8.59
CA ASP A 33 -0.25 6.45 -7.47
C ASP A 33 -0.77 5.78 -6.20
N ARG A 34 -1.89 5.03 -6.30
CA ARG A 34 -2.43 4.26 -5.17
C ARG A 34 -1.43 3.23 -4.62
N CYS A 35 -0.65 2.56 -5.46
CA CYS A 35 0.37 1.61 -4.99
C CYS A 35 1.49 2.33 -4.23
N ILE A 36 1.93 3.49 -4.75
CA ILE A 36 2.97 4.32 -4.14
C ILE A 36 2.52 4.82 -2.76
N ASP A 37 1.27 5.24 -2.64
CA ASP A 37 0.71 5.76 -1.37
C ASP A 37 0.53 4.64 -0.33
N LEU A 38 0.25 3.41 -0.76
CA LEU A 38 0.12 2.26 0.15
C LEU A 38 1.44 1.75 0.71
N ASP A 39 2.57 2.10 0.10
CA ASP A 39 3.89 1.70 0.57
C ASP A 39 4.38 2.68 1.66
N PRO A 40 4.58 2.26 2.91
CA PRO A 40 5.12 3.15 3.95
C PRO A 40 6.60 3.47 3.75
N THR A 41 7.32 2.74 2.88
CA THR A 41 8.76 2.93 2.76
C THR A 41 9.11 4.26 2.07
N PRO A 42 10.13 4.99 2.56
CA PRO A 42 10.61 6.20 1.91
C PRO A 42 11.19 5.94 0.51
N SER A 43 11.75 4.76 0.28
CA SER A 43 12.36 4.37 -0.99
C SER A 43 11.36 3.63 -1.88
N LYS A 44 10.67 4.39 -2.74
CA LYS A 44 9.72 3.84 -3.73
C LYS A 44 10.34 3.02 -4.87
N ARG A 45 11.66 2.77 -4.83
CA ARG A 45 12.39 2.00 -5.87
C ARG A 45 11.87 0.58 -6.04
N PHE A 46 11.35 -0.02 -4.98
CA PHE A 46 10.83 -1.38 -4.98
C PHE A 46 9.38 -1.43 -4.48
N CYS A 47 8.62 -0.37 -4.74
CA CYS A 47 7.22 -0.29 -4.36
C CYS A 47 6.44 -1.46 -4.98
N PRO A 48 5.74 -2.28 -4.18
CA PRO A 48 4.98 -3.40 -4.70
C PRO A 48 3.83 -2.90 -5.57
N PHE A 49 3.72 -3.46 -6.79
CA PHE A 49 2.61 -3.16 -7.69
C PHE A 49 1.42 -4.07 -7.38
N ARG A 50 0.29 -3.46 -7.00
CA ARG A 50 -0.98 -4.15 -6.72
C ARG A 50 -2.01 -3.75 -7.77
N ALA A 51 -2.51 -4.71 -8.53
CA ALA A 51 -3.46 -4.45 -9.60
C ALA A 51 -4.40 -5.62 -9.83
N PHE A 52 -5.57 -5.32 -10.40
CA PHE A 52 -6.56 -6.30 -10.84
C PHE A 52 -6.54 -6.34 -12.36
N LEU A 53 -6.55 -7.56 -12.91
CA LEU A 53 -6.51 -7.79 -14.34
C LEU A 53 -7.85 -8.37 -14.79
N ALA A 54 -8.48 -7.73 -15.77
CA ALA A 54 -9.64 -8.26 -16.46
C ALA A 54 -9.22 -8.73 -17.85
N MET A 55 -9.59 -9.97 -18.20
CA MET A 55 -9.36 -10.52 -19.53
C MET A 55 -10.70 -10.64 -20.24
N ASP A 56 -10.83 -9.96 -21.38
CA ASP A 56 -11.94 -10.18 -22.29
C ASP A 56 -11.68 -11.46 -23.10
N LYS A 57 -12.56 -12.45 -22.92
CA LYS A 57 -12.47 -13.76 -23.59
C LYS A 57 -12.70 -13.69 -25.11
N GLN A 58 -13.38 -12.66 -25.61
CA GLN A 58 -13.68 -12.53 -27.04
C GLN A 58 -12.50 -11.92 -27.80
N THR A 59 -11.86 -10.91 -27.20
CA THR A 59 -10.76 -10.17 -27.83
C THR A 59 -9.38 -10.61 -27.34
N ASN A 60 -9.31 -11.44 -26.30
CA ASN A 60 -8.09 -11.80 -25.56
C ASN A 60 -7.30 -10.57 -25.07
N GLN A 61 -7.97 -9.44 -24.89
CA GLN A 61 -7.36 -8.24 -24.35
C GLN A 61 -7.30 -8.31 -22.82
N LEU A 62 -6.16 -7.93 -22.27
CA LEU A 62 -5.93 -7.86 -20.83
C LEU A 62 -5.86 -6.40 -20.41
N GLU A 63 -6.74 -6.01 -19.49
CA GLU A 63 -6.85 -4.65 -19.01
C GLU A 63 -6.57 -4.58 -17.51
N VAL A 64 -5.88 -3.52 -17.10
CA VAL A 64 -5.63 -3.23 -15.69
C VAL A 64 -6.79 -2.39 -15.17
N ILE A 65 -7.49 -2.89 -14.17
CA ILE A 65 -8.69 -2.27 -13.60
C ILE A 65 -8.56 -2.09 -12.08
N THR A 66 -9.43 -1.27 -11.51
CA THR A 66 -9.51 -1.07 -10.06
C THR A 66 -10.34 -2.19 -9.41
N PRO A 67 -10.17 -2.47 -8.10
CA PRO A 67 -10.99 -3.46 -7.41
C PRO A 67 -12.49 -3.15 -7.47
N GLU A 68 -12.86 -1.87 -7.45
CA GLU A 68 -14.25 -1.41 -7.54
C GLU A 68 -14.84 -1.68 -8.92
N ALA A 69 -14.04 -1.52 -9.98
CA ALA A 69 -14.43 -1.88 -11.33
C ALA A 69 -14.57 -3.40 -11.50
N ALA A 70 -13.66 -4.17 -10.91
CA ALA A 70 -13.71 -5.63 -10.94
C ALA A 70 -14.97 -6.17 -10.22
N ALA A 71 -15.26 -5.68 -9.02
CA ALA A 71 -16.46 -6.04 -8.27
C ALA A 71 -17.74 -5.70 -9.06
N ARG A 72 -17.77 -4.52 -9.70
CA ARG A 72 -18.90 -4.11 -10.56
C ARG A 72 -19.09 -5.05 -11.75
N GLN A 73 -18.03 -5.46 -12.44
CA GLN A 73 -18.10 -6.40 -13.55
C GLN A 73 -18.58 -7.79 -13.11
N LEU A 74 -18.20 -8.22 -11.90
CA LEU A 74 -18.61 -9.48 -11.30
C LEU A 74 -20.01 -9.44 -10.65
N GLY A 75 -20.63 -8.25 -10.55
CA GLY A 75 -21.91 -8.07 -9.86
C GLY A 75 -21.84 -8.31 -8.36
N THR A 76 -20.66 -8.12 -7.75
CA THR A 76 -20.42 -8.34 -6.31
C THR A 76 -20.12 -7.04 -5.58
N SER A 77 -20.30 -7.05 -4.25
CA SER A 77 -19.87 -5.97 -3.38
C SER A 77 -18.41 -6.14 -2.97
N LEU A 78 -17.71 -5.02 -2.82
CA LEU A 78 -16.40 -5.01 -2.19
C LEU A 78 -16.56 -5.18 -0.68
N HIS A 79 -15.82 -6.10 -0.09
CA HIS A 79 -15.71 -6.26 1.35
C HIS A 79 -14.33 -5.76 1.81
N THR A 80 -14.32 -4.92 2.84
CA THR A 80 -13.11 -4.41 3.49
C THR A 80 -13.01 -5.01 4.88
N LEU A 81 -11.83 -5.49 5.26
CA LEU A 81 -11.56 -6.01 6.59
C LEU A 81 -10.82 -4.94 7.37
N ALA A 82 -11.45 -4.43 8.43
CA ALA A 82 -10.81 -3.53 9.36
C ALA A 82 -10.18 -4.32 10.52
N PHE A 83 -8.95 -3.99 10.86
CA PHE A 83 -8.22 -4.49 12.00
C PHE A 83 -8.04 -3.37 13.03
N SER A 84 -7.95 -3.74 14.30
CA SER A 84 -7.71 -2.81 15.39
C SER A 84 -6.69 -3.38 16.38
N GLU A 85 -5.77 -2.54 16.84
CA GLU A 85 -4.82 -2.88 17.91
C GLU A 85 -4.77 -1.77 18.95
N THR A 86 -4.70 -2.16 20.23
CA THR A 86 -4.47 -1.23 21.33
C THR A 86 -2.98 -1.15 21.65
N VAL A 87 -2.44 0.06 21.64
CA VAL A 87 -1.02 0.33 21.90
C VAL A 87 -0.87 1.16 23.17
N GLU A 88 -0.01 0.68 24.09
CA GLU A 88 0.41 1.45 25.26
C GLU A 88 1.40 2.56 24.84
N VAL A 89 1.13 3.78 25.30
CA VAL A 89 1.96 4.97 25.10
C VAL A 89 2.18 5.68 26.44
N GLY A 90 3.27 6.44 26.56
CA GLY A 90 3.60 7.14 27.81
C GLY A 90 2.54 8.18 28.23
N HIS A 91 2.10 9.00 27.27
CA HIS A 91 1.03 9.99 27.46
C HIS A 91 0.38 10.33 26.12
N ILE A 92 -0.96 10.31 26.07
CA ILE A 92 -1.71 10.67 24.87
C ILE A 92 -1.66 12.19 24.65
N ASN A 93 -0.91 12.63 23.64
CA ASN A 93 -0.92 14.01 23.17
C ASN A 93 -1.09 14.07 21.66
N TRP A 94 -2.34 14.24 21.22
CA TRP A 94 -2.71 14.26 19.81
C TRP A 94 -1.96 15.31 18.98
N LYS A 95 -1.58 16.45 19.59
CA LYS A 95 -0.79 17.48 18.88
C LYS A 95 0.62 17.00 18.59
N ILE A 96 1.25 16.32 19.55
CA ILE A 96 2.60 15.77 19.38
C ILE A 96 2.57 14.62 18.38
N PHE A 97 1.63 13.69 18.51
CA PHE A 97 1.47 12.59 17.56
C PHE A 97 1.22 13.11 16.14
N ALA A 98 0.36 14.12 15.98
CA ALA A 98 0.13 14.77 14.70
C ALA A 98 1.40 15.38 14.08
N VAL A 99 2.26 16.02 14.88
CA VAL A 99 3.53 16.57 14.38
C VAL A 99 4.42 15.47 13.81
N LYS A 100 4.53 14.33 14.51
CA LYS A 100 5.30 13.19 14.03
C LYS A 100 4.69 12.56 12.78
N LEU A 101 3.37 12.35 12.78
CA LEU A 101 2.66 11.63 11.72
C LEU A 101 2.47 12.45 10.44
N ARG A 102 2.57 13.78 10.50
CA ARG A 102 2.47 14.68 9.32
C ARG A 102 3.55 14.46 8.27
N VAL A 103 4.66 13.82 8.62
CA VAL A 103 5.68 13.41 7.64
C VAL A 103 5.13 12.37 6.66
N TYR A 104 4.18 11.54 7.12
CA TYR A 104 3.55 10.49 6.33
C TYR A 104 2.24 10.96 5.69
N ASP A 105 1.42 11.68 6.44
CA ASP A 105 0.17 12.27 5.93
C ASP A 105 0.10 13.78 6.25
N PRO A 106 0.47 14.65 5.30
CA PRO A 106 0.39 16.10 5.46
C PRO A 106 -1.03 16.60 5.72
N ASN A 107 -2.05 15.86 5.29
CA ASN A 107 -3.46 16.24 5.36
C ASN A 107 -4.20 15.61 6.56
N LEU A 108 -3.47 14.98 7.50
CA LEU A 108 -4.08 14.35 8.66
C LEU A 108 -4.95 15.32 9.46
N GLN A 109 -6.02 14.80 10.03
CA GLN A 109 -7.01 15.56 10.78
C GLN A 109 -6.95 15.20 12.25
N ILE A 110 -6.83 16.21 13.11
CA ILE A 110 -6.88 16.04 14.57
C ILE A 110 -8.34 16.23 15.01
N LYS A 111 -8.90 15.20 15.66
CA LYS A 111 -10.22 15.23 16.29
C LYS A 111 -10.08 15.45 17.81
N LYS A 112 -11.22 15.49 18.52
CA LYS A 112 -11.22 15.72 19.98
C LYS A 112 -10.63 14.53 20.75
N ASP A 113 -10.83 13.35 20.21
CA ASP A 113 -10.57 12.03 20.80
C ASP A 113 -9.57 11.20 19.98
N GLY A 114 -8.96 11.78 18.94
CA GLY A 114 -8.16 11.00 18.01
C GLY A 114 -7.53 11.76 16.85
N ILE A 115 -6.96 11.00 15.93
CA ILE A 115 -6.37 11.45 14.66
C ILE A 115 -6.93 10.58 13.54
N GLU A 116 -7.26 11.19 12.41
CA GLU A 116 -7.55 10.49 11.15
C GLU A 116 -6.45 10.76 10.14
N MET A 117 -5.94 9.69 9.55
CA MET A 117 -4.94 9.71 8.49
C MET A 117 -5.51 9.11 7.21
N PHE A 118 -4.98 9.52 6.07
CA PHE A 118 -5.33 9.02 4.74
C PHE A 118 -6.84 9.08 4.49
N ASN A 119 -7.44 10.25 4.72
CA ASN A 119 -8.89 10.46 4.60
C ASN A 119 -9.75 9.51 5.47
N GLY A 120 -9.22 9.05 6.60
CA GLY A 120 -9.93 8.19 7.56
C GLY A 120 -9.73 6.70 7.35
N GLU A 121 -8.86 6.29 6.43
CA GLU A 121 -8.50 4.88 6.23
C GLU A 121 -7.68 4.31 7.39
N ILE A 122 -6.95 5.18 8.10
CA ILE A 122 -6.33 4.85 9.38
C ILE A 122 -6.83 5.83 10.44
N THR A 123 -7.25 5.30 11.58
CA THR A 123 -7.75 6.11 12.69
C THR A 123 -7.03 5.74 13.98
N LEU A 124 -6.70 6.76 14.78
CA LEU A 124 -6.15 6.62 16.12
C LEU A 124 -7.16 7.22 17.08
N ALA A 125 -7.57 6.49 18.11
CA ALA A 125 -8.57 6.93 19.09
C ALA A 125 -8.11 6.64 20.52
N SER A 126 -8.51 7.48 21.47
CA SER A 126 -8.30 7.20 22.90
C SER A 126 -9.20 6.05 23.34
N VAL A 127 -8.65 5.12 24.12
CA VAL A 127 -9.46 4.09 24.78
C VAL A 127 -10.18 4.69 25.97
N THR A 128 -11.50 4.50 26.04
CA THR A 128 -12.32 5.06 27.12
C THR A 128 -11.92 4.45 28.46
N GLY A 129 -11.53 5.31 29.41
CA GLY A 129 -11.09 4.88 30.74
C GLY A 129 -9.61 4.51 30.84
N ASP A 130 -8.85 4.59 29.75
CA ASP A 130 -7.43 4.29 29.73
C ASP A 130 -6.59 5.41 29.08
N PRO A 131 -5.98 6.29 29.88
CA PRO A 131 -5.25 7.46 29.37
C PRO A 131 -3.89 7.12 28.75
N LYS A 132 -3.47 5.86 28.80
CA LYS A 132 -2.20 5.39 28.25
C LYS A 132 -2.36 4.49 27.03
N HIS A 133 -3.58 4.18 26.64
CA HIS A 133 -3.82 3.29 25.51
C HIS A 133 -4.49 4.03 24.35
N VAL A 134 -3.90 3.87 23.18
CA VAL A 134 -4.43 4.35 21.90
C VAL A 134 -4.89 3.14 21.10
N GLU A 135 -6.12 3.16 20.63
CA GLU A 135 -6.61 2.21 19.65
C GLU A 135 -6.27 2.72 18.26
N ILE A 136 -5.66 1.86 17.45
CA ILE A 136 -5.35 2.13 16.05
C ILE A 136 -6.22 1.20 15.21
N THR A 137 -6.94 1.73 14.23
CA THR A 137 -7.76 0.96 13.29
C THR A 137 -7.29 1.22 11.86
N TRP A 138 -7.14 0.15 11.06
CA TRP A 138 -6.69 0.20 9.66
C TRP A 138 -7.38 -0.88 8.82
N ASP A 139 -7.31 -0.77 7.49
CA ASP A 139 -7.80 -1.80 6.56
C ASP A 139 -6.72 -2.81 6.14
N GLU A 140 -7.11 -3.96 5.60
CA GLU A 140 -6.20 -5.08 5.32
C GLU A 140 -5.00 -4.73 4.43
N ILE A 141 -5.16 -3.74 3.55
CA ILE A 141 -4.12 -3.33 2.62
C ILE A 141 -3.06 -2.41 3.24
N ARG A 142 -3.34 -1.85 4.43
CA ARG A 142 -2.49 -0.90 5.17
C ARG A 142 -1.82 -1.49 6.42
N GLU A 143 -1.73 -2.82 6.50
CA GLU A 143 -1.01 -3.52 7.58
C GLU A 143 0.42 -3.02 7.82
N GLU A 144 1.16 -2.66 6.76
CA GLU A 144 2.52 -2.13 6.93
C GLU A 144 2.53 -0.70 7.47
N TRP A 145 1.49 0.10 7.16
CA TRP A 145 1.32 1.44 7.71
C TRP A 145 1.02 1.40 9.20
N SER A 146 0.22 0.44 9.68
CA SER A 146 -0.09 0.33 11.11
C SER A 146 1.19 0.10 11.92
N LYS A 147 2.08 -0.79 11.47
CA LYS A 147 3.37 -1.05 12.11
C LYS A 147 4.25 0.20 12.22
N GLU A 148 4.34 0.97 11.14
CA GLU A 148 5.11 2.22 11.12
C GLU A 148 4.53 3.25 12.10
N ILE A 149 3.20 3.42 12.11
CA ILE A 149 2.51 4.33 13.03
C ILE A 149 2.72 3.89 14.48
N VAL A 150 2.59 2.60 14.78
CA VAL A 150 2.86 2.04 16.12
C VAL A 150 4.28 2.36 16.56
N SER A 151 5.26 2.23 15.66
CA SER A 151 6.67 2.58 15.94
C SER A 151 6.80 4.06 16.34
N VAL A 152 6.23 4.96 15.55
CA VAL A 152 6.26 6.42 15.76
C VAL A 152 5.60 6.84 17.08
N LEU A 153 4.52 6.17 17.47
CA LEU A 153 3.82 6.41 18.74
C LEU A 153 4.65 5.98 19.95
N LYS A 154 5.45 4.92 19.81
CA LYS A 154 6.32 4.39 20.87
C LYS A 154 7.64 5.15 21.01
N GLU A 155 8.06 5.90 20.00
CA GLU A 155 9.27 6.73 20.09
C GLU A 155 9.15 7.79 21.19
N GLU A 156 10.04 7.74 22.19
CA GLU A 156 10.17 8.82 23.16
C GLU A 156 10.77 10.06 22.53
N ILE A 157 10.29 11.25 22.93
CA ILE A 157 10.92 12.50 22.54
C ILE A 157 12.21 12.63 23.37
N PRO A 158 13.41 12.71 22.78
CA PRO A 158 14.56 13.17 23.53
C PRO A 158 14.26 14.59 23.98
N CYS A 159 14.14 14.79 25.29
CA CYS A 159 13.97 16.11 25.89
C CYS A 159 14.98 17.06 25.23
N LEU A 160 14.51 18.09 24.53
CA LEU A 160 15.33 19.22 24.13
C LEU A 160 15.90 19.81 25.43
N GLN A 161 17.12 19.40 25.80
CA GLN A 161 17.86 20.06 26.85
C GLN A 161 18.15 21.48 26.33
N GLY A 162 17.49 22.44 26.98
CA GLY A 162 17.55 23.85 26.64
C GLY A 162 18.99 24.36 26.59
N SER A 163 19.23 25.21 25.59
CA SER A 163 20.38 26.11 25.53
C SER A 163 20.28 27.20 26.59
#